data_AF-W9JLI4-F1
#
_entry.id   AF-W9JLI4-F1
#
_cell.length_a   1.000
_cell.length_b   1.000
_cell.length_c   1.000
_cell.angle_alpha   90.00
_cell.angle_beta   90.00
_cell.angle_gamma   90.00
#
_symmetry.space_group_name_H-M   'P 1'
#
loop_
_entity.id
_entity.type
_entity.pdbx_description
1 polymer ?
#
loop_
_entity_poly.entity_id
_entity_poly.type
_entity_poly.pdbx_seq_one_letter_code
_entity_poly.pdbx_strand_id
1 'polypeptide(L)'
;MGSPAPPILLQLPQELQNDIYSLLEADDIKNLRVTCSAFHKALPLHFDRVFISANSLNIDVFNAIASHETFQYEEDGNDPEDAAAENVCPFWFKKGCYDYGDPSPYVYPDVYLGIEESWAYYKRLLDDQRRVLSSNANIEAFKYGLKRFTSLKRVTVTPATYGRLGQPLYRIPMIRTFPSGFDYPLPYAWPSFDDEKLIDALPWVFEDGNDPYQEIYGAECTAEAYRAKWRGFRLVTRALVECEDHTITELIIGGNEIQSGLNCRIFDQRPTEYDDFVTLLKCPGF
;
A
#
# COMPACT_ATOMS: atom_id res chain seq x y z
N MET A 1 3.26 -41.76 -20.65
CA MET A 1 2.37 -41.88 -19.47
C MET A 1 1.10 -41.10 -19.81
N GLY A 2 -0.09 -41.56 -19.43
CA GLY A 2 -1.32 -40.82 -19.69
C GLY A 2 -1.42 -39.59 -18.77
N SER A 3 -2.00 -38.49 -19.27
CA SER A 3 -2.32 -37.34 -18.43
C SER A 3 -3.27 -37.76 -17.29
N PRO A 4 -3.11 -37.22 -16.07
CA PRO A 4 -4.00 -37.53 -14.96
C PRO A 4 -5.44 -37.14 -15.31
N ALA A 5 -6.41 -37.96 -14.89
CA ALA A 5 -7.82 -37.67 -15.11
C ALA A 5 -8.21 -36.33 -14.44
N PRO A 6 -9.02 -35.48 -15.09
CA PRO A 6 -9.40 -34.20 -14.52
C PRO A 6 -10.22 -34.40 -13.21
N PRO A 7 -10.10 -33.50 -12.22
CA PRO A 7 -10.89 -33.55 -11.00
C PRO A 7 -12.39 -33.67 -11.28
N ILE A 8 -13.10 -34.47 -10.47
CA ILE A 8 -14.55 -34.77 -10.67
C ILE A 8 -15.39 -33.48 -10.75
N LEU A 9 -15.05 -32.45 -9.96
CA LEU A 9 -15.73 -31.15 -9.99
C LEU A 9 -15.66 -30.47 -11.37
N LEU A 10 -14.55 -30.64 -12.11
CA LEU A 10 -14.37 -30.12 -13.47
C LEU A 10 -15.02 -30.99 -14.56
N GLN A 11 -15.58 -32.15 -14.18
CA GLN A 11 -16.37 -33.00 -15.08
C GLN A 11 -17.88 -32.67 -15.01
N LEU A 12 -18.30 -31.80 -14.09
CA LEU A 12 -19.68 -31.31 -14.01
C LEU A 12 -19.99 -30.29 -15.13
N PRO A 13 -21.26 -30.15 -15.56
CA PRO A 13 -21.69 -29.03 -16.39
C PRO A 13 -21.30 -27.67 -15.80
N GLN A 14 -20.97 -26.70 -16.67
CA GLN A 14 -20.50 -25.37 -16.26
C GLN A 14 -21.49 -24.64 -15.33
N GLU A 15 -22.79 -24.87 -15.50
CA GLU A 15 -23.86 -24.32 -14.65
C GLU A 15 -23.68 -24.77 -13.19
N LEU A 16 -23.55 -26.09 -12.95
CA LEU A 16 -23.33 -26.64 -11.61
C LEU A 16 -21.96 -26.25 -11.04
N GLN A 17 -20.94 -26.08 -11.89
CA GLN A 17 -19.66 -25.53 -11.44
C GLN A 17 -19.81 -24.09 -10.95
N ASN A 18 -20.49 -23.23 -11.71
CA ASN A 18 -20.72 -21.83 -11.35
C ASN A 18 -21.55 -21.70 -10.07
N ASP A 19 -22.60 -22.52 -9.91
CA ASP A 19 -23.42 -22.56 -8.70
C ASP A 19 -22.57 -22.95 -7.49
N ILE A 20 -21.74 -23.99 -7.59
CA ILE A 20 -20.81 -24.38 -6.52
C ILE A 20 -19.82 -23.25 -6.22
N TYR A 21 -19.23 -22.61 -7.24
CA TYR A 21 -18.27 -21.53 -7.04
C TYR A 21 -18.90 -20.27 -6.41
N SER A 22 -20.19 -20.03 -6.65
CA SER A 22 -20.94 -18.92 -6.02
C SER A 22 -21.18 -19.11 -4.51
N LEU A 23 -21.04 -20.34 -4.01
CA LEU A 23 -21.19 -20.71 -2.61
C LEU A 23 -19.86 -20.76 -1.84
N LEU A 24 -18.72 -20.57 -2.52
CA LEU A 24 -17.40 -20.60 -1.91
C LEU A 24 -16.91 -19.19 -1.55
N GLU A 25 -16.29 -19.05 -0.39
CA GLU A 25 -15.61 -17.80 -0.05
C GLU A 25 -14.36 -17.60 -0.91
N ALA A 26 -13.92 -16.35 -1.05
CA ALA A 26 -12.75 -16.02 -1.87
C ALA A 26 -11.47 -16.74 -1.42
N ASP A 27 -11.37 -17.17 -0.15
CA ASP A 27 -10.23 -17.95 0.34
C ASP A 27 -10.37 -19.45 0.03
N ASP A 28 -11.58 -20.02 0.00
CA ASP A 28 -11.82 -21.40 -0.46
C ASP A 28 -11.48 -21.57 -1.94
N ILE A 29 -11.81 -20.58 -2.77
CA ILE A 29 -11.44 -20.57 -4.20
C ILE A 29 -9.91 -20.56 -4.34
N LYS A 30 -9.20 -19.75 -3.54
CA LYS A 30 -7.72 -19.74 -3.52
C LYS A 30 -7.16 -21.09 -3.05
N ASN A 31 -7.74 -21.68 -2.01
CA ASN A 31 -7.34 -22.99 -1.48
C ASN A 31 -7.53 -24.10 -2.53
N LEU A 32 -8.66 -24.13 -3.24
CA LEU A 32 -8.87 -25.08 -4.35
C LEU A 32 -7.85 -24.90 -5.47
N ARG A 33 -7.54 -23.66 -5.88
CA ARG A 33 -6.54 -23.37 -6.91
C ARG A 33 -5.15 -23.93 -6.59
N VAL A 34 -4.73 -23.98 -5.32
CA VAL A 34 -3.43 -24.53 -4.93
C VAL A 34 -3.42 -26.06 -4.79
N THR A 35 -4.56 -26.74 -4.82
CA THR A 35 -4.60 -28.22 -4.75
C THR A 35 -4.09 -28.92 -6.00
N CYS A 36 -4.37 -28.39 -7.21
CA CYS A 36 -3.86 -28.94 -8.46
C CYS A 36 -3.89 -27.94 -9.63
N SER A 37 -3.04 -28.18 -10.63
CA SER A 37 -2.94 -27.37 -11.84
C SER A 37 -4.23 -27.31 -12.69
N ALA A 38 -5.11 -28.29 -12.56
CA ALA A 38 -6.41 -28.26 -13.23
C ALA A 38 -7.36 -27.24 -12.60
N PHE A 39 -7.46 -27.20 -11.26
CA PHE A 39 -8.24 -26.18 -10.55
C PHE A 39 -7.63 -24.79 -10.66
N HIS A 40 -6.30 -24.68 -10.63
CA HIS A 40 -5.59 -23.44 -10.89
C HIS A 40 -6.02 -22.78 -12.22
N LYS A 41 -6.18 -23.59 -13.28
CA LYS A 41 -6.58 -23.12 -14.62
C LYS A 41 -8.09 -22.92 -14.78
N ALA A 42 -8.91 -23.72 -14.12
CA ALA A 42 -10.36 -23.73 -14.32
C ALA A 42 -11.13 -22.73 -13.44
N LEU A 43 -10.63 -22.42 -12.24
CA LEU A 43 -11.27 -21.45 -11.36
C LEU A 43 -10.91 -20.03 -11.82
N PRO A 44 -11.82 -19.04 -11.71
CA PRO A 44 -11.44 -17.63 -11.80
C PRO A 44 -10.64 -17.20 -10.57
N LEU A 45 -9.87 -16.12 -10.69
CA LEU A 45 -9.18 -15.49 -9.56
C LEU A 45 -9.87 -14.14 -9.27
N HIS A 46 -10.72 -14.10 -8.24
CA HIS A 46 -11.40 -12.88 -7.82
C HIS A 46 -10.56 -12.12 -6.79
N PHE A 47 -10.37 -10.82 -7.02
CA PHE A 47 -9.73 -9.91 -6.08
C PHE A 47 -10.68 -8.75 -5.78
N ASP A 48 -11.20 -8.69 -4.55
CA ASP A 48 -12.04 -7.56 -4.10
C ASP A 48 -11.20 -6.29 -3.87
N ARG A 49 -9.88 -6.45 -3.75
CA ARG A 49 -8.91 -5.37 -3.57
C ARG A 49 -7.51 -5.81 -4.02
N VAL A 50 -6.80 -4.90 -4.67
CA VAL A 50 -5.35 -5.01 -4.95
C VAL A 50 -4.65 -3.87 -4.19
N PHE A 51 -3.44 -4.12 -3.69
CA PHE A 51 -2.68 -3.16 -2.89
C PHE A 51 -1.43 -2.70 -3.62
N ILE A 52 -1.11 -1.41 -3.51
CA ILE A 52 0.16 -0.84 -3.99
C ILE A 52 0.73 0.11 -2.93
N SER A 53 2.05 0.12 -2.78
CA SER A 53 2.75 1.05 -1.91
C SER A 53 4.17 1.29 -2.43
N ALA A 54 4.94 2.13 -1.74
CA ALA A 54 6.34 2.36 -2.07
C ALA A 54 7.25 1.20 -1.59
N ASN A 55 7.16 0.05 -2.24
CA ASN A 55 8.03 -1.12 -2.06
C ASN A 55 7.96 -2.01 -3.31
N SER A 56 9.09 -2.57 -3.73
CA SER A 56 9.23 -3.42 -4.93
C SER A 56 8.26 -4.59 -4.92
N LEU A 57 8.30 -5.46 -3.92
CA LEU A 57 7.41 -6.63 -3.85
C LEU A 57 5.91 -6.29 -3.96
N ASN A 58 5.46 -5.18 -3.37
CA ASN A 58 4.08 -4.73 -3.55
C ASN A 58 3.78 -4.24 -4.98
N ILE A 59 4.75 -3.61 -5.65
CA ILE A 59 4.65 -3.23 -7.07
C ILE A 59 4.67 -4.46 -7.96
N ASP A 60 5.54 -5.42 -7.70
CA ASP A 60 5.71 -6.63 -8.51
C ASP A 60 4.44 -7.48 -8.46
N VAL A 61 3.88 -7.69 -7.26
CA VAL A 61 2.59 -8.37 -7.08
C VAL A 61 1.45 -7.57 -7.72
N PHE A 62 1.43 -6.23 -7.59
CA PHE A 62 0.42 -5.41 -8.26
C PHE A 62 0.49 -5.52 -9.78
N ASN A 63 1.70 -5.45 -10.35
CA ASN A 63 1.95 -5.56 -11.79
C ASN A 63 1.63 -6.97 -12.31
N ALA A 64 1.96 -8.02 -11.56
CA ALA A 64 1.59 -9.40 -11.88
C ALA A 64 0.08 -9.64 -11.78
N ILE A 65 -0.66 -8.93 -10.92
CA ILE A 65 -2.14 -8.99 -10.90
C ILE A 65 -2.74 -8.18 -12.04
N ALA A 66 -2.20 -6.99 -12.34
CA ALA A 66 -2.50 -6.21 -13.54
C ALA A 66 -2.11 -6.94 -14.84
N SER A 67 -1.42 -8.07 -14.70
CA SER A 67 -0.86 -8.87 -15.76
C SER A 67 -0.82 -10.37 -15.40
N HIS A 68 -1.92 -11.12 -15.20
CA HIS A 68 -1.95 -12.61 -15.06
C HIS A 68 -3.07 -13.22 -15.95
N GLU A 69 -2.77 -14.06 -16.97
CA GLU A 69 -3.41 -14.26 -18.32
C GLU A 69 -4.90 -13.97 -18.62
N THR A 70 -5.78 -13.86 -17.64
CA THR A 70 -6.96 -12.98 -17.72
C THR A 70 -6.56 -11.47 -17.76
N PHE A 71 -5.26 -11.20 -17.58
CA PHE A 71 -4.52 -9.92 -17.59
C PHE A 71 -3.03 -10.04 -18.11
N GLN A 72 -2.38 -11.24 -18.08
CA GLN A 72 -1.08 -11.75 -18.70
C GLN A 72 0.36 -11.64 -18.05
N TYR A 73 0.96 -12.73 -17.47
CA TYR A 73 2.41 -12.86 -17.04
C TYR A 73 3.01 -14.27 -17.28
N GLU A 74 4.35 -14.33 -17.33
CA GLU A 74 5.20 -15.49 -16.99
C GLU A 74 6.30 -15.06 -15.99
N GLU A 75 6.65 -15.92 -15.02
CA GLU A 75 7.76 -15.67 -14.07
C GLU A 75 9.13 -15.99 -14.71
N ASP A 76 10.15 -15.17 -14.42
CA ASP A 76 11.54 -15.62 -14.35
C ASP A 76 12.18 -15.07 -13.06
N GLY A 77 12.86 -15.95 -12.33
CA GLY A 77 13.31 -15.68 -10.97
C GLY A 77 14.78 -15.25 -10.92
N ASN A 78 15.06 -14.13 -10.25
CA ASN A 78 16.43 -13.78 -9.85
C ASN A 78 16.42 -13.03 -8.52
N ASP A 79 16.96 -13.66 -7.47
CA ASP A 79 17.34 -12.99 -6.23
C ASP A 79 18.65 -12.21 -6.44
N PRO A 80 18.69 -10.90 -6.14
CA PRO A 80 19.96 -10.20 -5.99
C PRO A 80 20.50 -10.38 -4.57
N GLU A 81 21.54 -11.20 -4.42
CA GLU A 81 22.51 -10.99 -3.32
C GLU A 81 23.15 -9.60 -3.52
N ASP A 82 23.16 -8.75 -2.49
CA ASP A 82 24.27 -7.80 -2.37
C ASP A 82 24.53 -7.31 -0.93
N ALA A 83 25.70 -6.70 -0.77
CA ALA A 83 26.52 -6.69 0.43
C ALA A 83 26.03 -5.83 1.61
N ALA A 84 26.45 -6.25 2.81
CA ALA A 84 26.30 -5.46 4.02
C ALA A 84 27.42 -4.41 4.17
N ALA A 85 27.03 -3.14 4.28
CA ALA A 85 27.90 -2.05 4.74
C ALA A 85 27.37 -1.48 6.07
N GLU A 86 28.25 -1.50 7.09
CA GLU A 86 28.10 -0.92 8.43
C GLU A 86 26.72 -1.10 9.10
N ASN A 87 26.60 -2.20 9.85
CA ASN A 87 25.44 -2.54 10.67
C ASN A 87 25.69 -2.18 12.14
N VAL A 88 25.42 -0.92 12.48
CA VAL A 88 25.10 -0.54 13.87
C VAL A 88 23.63 -0.12 13.87
N CYS A 89 22.76 -0.85 14.56
CA CYS A 89 21.36 -0.47 14.69
C CYS A 89 21.24 0.92 15.39
N PRO A 90 20.63 1.91 14.72
CA PRO A 90 20.65 3.30 15.17
C PRO A 90 19.71 3.53 16.35
N PHE A 91 20.04 4.52 17.18
CA PHE A 91 19.29 4.81 18.41
C PHE A 91 17.80 5.07 18.18
N TRP A 92 17.42 5.75 17.09
CA TRP A 92 16.01 6.01 16.78
C TRP A 92 15.22 4.73 16.46
N PHE A 93 15.87 3.71 15.85
CA PHE A 93 15.22 2.43 15.59
C PHE A 93 15.01 1.67 16.89
N LYS A 94 16.06 1.59 17.72
CA LYS A 94 15.98 0.99 19.06
C LYS A 94 14.90 1.66 19.90
N LYS A 95 14.84 2.99 19.92
CA LYS A 95 13.79 3.73 20.63
C LYS A 95 12.39 3.41 20.07
N GLY A 96 12.21 3.43 18.75
CA GLY A 96 10.92 3.20 18.11
C GLY A 96 10.33 1.80 18.35
N CYS A 97 11.16 0.78 18.55
CA CYS A 97 10.75 -0.57 18.98
C CYS A 97 10.25 -0.64 20.44
N TYR A 98 10.43 0.41 21.25
CA TYR A 98 9.94 0.48 22.64
C TYR A 98 8.85 1.55 22.85
N ASP A 99 8.55 2.36 21.84
CA ASP A 99 7.67 3.53 21.91
C ASP A 99 6.25 3.21 21.39
N TYR A 100 5.69 2.06 21.80
CA TYR A 100 4.31 1.69 21.47
C TYR A 100 3.33 2.49 22.34
N GLY A 101 2.79 3.58 21.82
CA GLY A 101 1.81 4.44 22.51
C GLY A 101 0.44 3.81 22.80
N ASP A 102 0.32 2.48 22.87
CA ASP A 102 -0.92 1.76 23.18
C ASP A 102 -0.81 1.11 24.58
N PRO A 103 -1.59 1.53 25.58
CA PRO A 103 -1.60 0.94 26.92
C PRO A 103 -2.31 -0.43 26.99
N SER A 104 -2.83 -0.94 25.88
CA SER A 104 -3.32 -2.32 25.76
C SER A 104 -2.22 -3.33 26.12
N PRO A 105 -2.52 -4.47 26.78
CA PRO A 105 -1.52 -5.49 27.08
C PRO A 105 -0.98 -6.11 25.78
N TYR A 106 0.16 -5.59 25.31
CA TYR A 106 0.89 -6.12 24.17
C TYR A 106 1.41 -7.53 24.53
N VAL A 107 0.81 -8.56 23.92
CA VAL A 107 1.27 -9.93 24.06
C VAL A 107 2.52 -10.08 23.19
N TYR A 108 3.68 -10.00 23.85
CA TYR A 108 4.98 -10.29 23.25
C TYR A 108 4.92 -11.66 22.55
N PRO A 109 5.24 -11.78 21.25
CA PRO A 109 5.28 -13.07 20.59
C PRO A 109 6.32 -13.99 21.25
N ASP A 110 6.02 -15.30 21.33
CA ASP A 110 6.89 -16.31 21.93
C ASP A 110 8.26 -16.44 21.23
N VAL A 111 8.39 -15.89 20.02
CA VAL A 111 9.61 -15.83 19.22
C VAL A 111 9.94 -14.37 18.93
N TYR A 112 11.17 -13.97 19.24
CA TYR A 112 11.71 -12.63 18.96
C TYR A 112 12.86 -12.72 17.96
N LEU A 113 12.85 -11.85 16.96
CA LEU A 113 13.99 -11.60 16.07
C LEU A 113 14.93 -10.59 16.75
N GLY A 114 16.25 -10.81 16.70
CA GLY A 114 17.21 -9.97 17.41
C GLY A 114 17.20 -8.52 16.90
N ILE A 115 17.42 -7.53 17.76
CA ILE A 115 17.32 -6.10 17.38
C ILE A 115 18.22 -5.70 16.19
N GLU A 116 19.40 -6.32 16.06
CA GLU A 116 20.32 -6.10 14.94
C GLU A 116 19.87 -6.83 13.66
N GLU A 117 19.19 -7.98 13.77
CA GLU A 117 18.61 -8.73 12.64
C GLU A 117 17.35 -8.01 12.12
N SER A 118 16.48 -7.59 13.03
CA SER A 118 15.33 -6.73 12.76
C SER A 118 15.75 -5.42 12.10
N TRP A 119 16.83 -4.78 12.58
CA TRP A 119 17.41 -3.62 11.90
C TRP A 119 17.93 -3.95 10.49
N ALA A 120 18.66 -5.04 10.31
CA ALA A 120 19.17 -5.43 9.00
C ALA A 120 18.04 -5.69 7.99
N TYR A 121 16.93 -6.29 8.42
CA TYR A 121 15.73 -6.48 7.61
C TYR A 121 15.02 -5.13 7.33
N TYR A 122 14.79 -4.30 8.35
CA TYR A 122 14.14 -3.00 8.19
C TYR A 122 14.95 -2.01 7.32
N LYS A 123 16.28 -2.03 7.41
CA LYS A 123 17.18 -1.24 6.55
C LYS A 123 16.96 -1.56 5.07
N ARG A 124 16.80 -2.85 4.71
CA ARG A 124 16.46 -3.28 3.35
C ARG A 124 15.10 -2.73 2.91
N LEU A 125 14.07 -2.77 3.76
CA LEU A 125 12.76 -2.18 3.48
C LEU A 125 12.83 -0.66 3.25
N LEU A 126 13.59 0.07 4.09
CA LEU A 126 13.78 1.51 3.95
C LEU A 126 14.50 1.89 2.65
N ASP A 127 15.60 1.19 2.32
CA ASP A 127 16.39 1.49 1.14
C ASP A 127 15.61 1.15 -0.15
N ASP A 128 14.79 0.09 -0.11
CA ASP A 128 13.83 -0.21 -1.16
C ASP A 128 12.74 0.85 -1.32
N GLN A 129 12.11 1.27 -0.22
CA GLN A 129 11.13 2.35 -0.22
C GLN A 129 11.71 3.65 -0.79
N ARG A 130 12.96 4.00 -0.42
CA ARG A 130 13.67 5.17 -0.96
C ARG A 130 13.86 5.09 -2.47
N ARG A 131 14.32 3.95 -3.00
CA ARG A 131 14.49 3.72 -4.46
C ARG A 131 13.16 3.84 -5.21
N VAL A 132 12.08 3.28 -4.65
CA VAL A 132 10.75 3.32 -5.25
C VAL A 132 10.15 4.74 -5.23
N LEU A 133 10.37 5.50 -4.15
CA LEU A 133 9.92 6.89 -4.06
C LEU A 133 10.70 7.82 -5.00
N SER A 134 12.03 7.66 -5.13
CA SER A 134 12.85 8.51 -6.00
C SER A 134 12.61 8.28 -7.49
N SER A 135 12.27 7.05 -7.87
CA SER A 135 11.92 6.67 -9.26
C SER A 135 10.45 6.87 -9.62
N ASN A 136 9.59 7.18 -8.65
CA ASN A 136 8.12 7.15 -8.78
C ASN A 136 7.54 5.81 -9.28
N ALA A 137 8.27 4.70 -9.19
CA ALA A 137 7.84 3.39 -9.72
C ALA A 137 6.47 2.94 -9.19
N ASN A 138 6.12 3.31 -7.94
CA ASN A 138 4.81 3.02 -7.35
C ASN A 138 3.63 3.75 -8.03
N ILE A 139 3.87 4.88 -8.70
CA ILE A 139 2.85 5.67 -9.39
C ILE A 139 2.74 5.21 -10.85
N GLU A 140 3.86 4.89 -11.50
CA GLU A 140 3.82 4.33 -12.86
C GLU A 140 3.18 2.94 -12.88
N ALA A 141 3.45 2.10 -11.87
CA ALA A 141 2.71 0.87 -11.65
C ALA A 141 1.21 1.13 -11.38
N PHE A 142 0.85 2.12 -10.55
CA PHE A 142 -0.56 2.48 -10.34
C PHE A 142 -1.26 2.90 -11.64
N LYS A 143 -0.64 3.77 -12.46
CA LYS A 143 -1.12 4.18 -13.79
C LYS A 143 -1.27 3.00 -14.74
N TYR A 144 -0.34 2.04 -14.70
CA TYR A 144 -0.44 0.80 -15.46
C TYR A 144 -1.67 -0.02 -15.02
N GLY A 145 -1.88 -0.17 -13.71
CA GLY A 145 -3.06 -0.83 -13.14
C GLY A 145 -4.39 -0.16 -13.53
N LEU A 146 -4.47 1.18 -13.52
CA LEU A 146 -5.68 1.91 -13.94
C LEU A 146 -6.13 1.56 -15.37
N LYS A 147 -5.17 1.30 -16.27
CA LYS A 147 -5.44 0.91 -17.67
C LYS A 147 -5.74 -0.58 -17.86
N ARG A 148 -5.42 -1.42 -16.86
CA ARG A 148 -5.61 -2.88 -16.92
C ARG A 148 -6.84 -3.33 -16.15
N PHE A 149 -7.12 -2.76 -14.99
CA PHE A 149 -8.20 -3.18 -14.10
C PHE A 149 -9.55 -2.60 -14.52
N THR A 150 -10.12 -3.12 -15.61
CA THR A 150 -11.41 -2.72 -16.17
C THR A 150 -12.59 -2.79 -15.19
N SER A 151 -12.52 -3.65 -14.16
CA SER A 151 -13.54 -3.77 -13.11
C SER A 151 -13.27 -2.92 -11.85
N LEU A 152 -12.16 -2.20 -11.77
CA LEU A 152 -11.79 -1.41 -10.58
C LEU A 152 -12.63 -0.12 -10.52
N LYS A 153 -13.52 -0.02 -9.54
CA LYS A 153 -14.38 1.17 -9.36
C LYS A 153 -13.89 2.14 -8.28
N ARG A 154 -13.14 1.65 -7.30
CA ARG A 154 -12.79 2.38 -6.08
C ARG A 154 -11.28 2.41 -5.86
N VAL A 155 -10.74 3.59 -5.65
CA VAL A 155 -9.37 3.80 -5.15
C VAL A 155 -9.44 4.27 -3.71
N THR A 156 -8.57 3.72 -2.85
CA THR A 156 -8.46 4.17 -1.45
C THR A 156 -7.02 4.54 -1.14
N VAL A 157 -6.79 5.80 -0.79
CA VAL A 157 -5.49 6.29 -0.30
C VAL A 157 -5.57 6.32 1.21
N THR A 158 -4.73 5.57 1.91
CA THR A 158 -4.74 5.51 3.38
C THR A 158 -3.33 5.34 3.95
N PRO A 159 -2.97 6.07 5.03
CA PRO A 159 -1.75 5.81 5.80
C PRO A 159 -1.91 4.61 6.75
N ALA A 160 -3.12 4.11 6.99
CA ALA A 160 -3.45 3.15 8.03
C ALA A 160 -3.12 1.68 7.69
N THR A 161 -2.09 1.41 6.88
CA THR A 161 -1.68 0.03 6.52
C THR A 161 -1.33 -0.82 7.74
N TYR A 162 -0.51 -0.27 8.64
CA TYR A 162 0.17 -1.03 9.69
C TYR A 162 -0.66 -1.27 10.95
N GLY A 163 -1.78 -0.56 11.15
CA GLY A 163 -2.64 -0.75 12.33
C GLY A 163 -1.87 -0.69 13.65
N ARG A 164 -1.86 -1.82 14.38
CA ARG A 164 -1.00 -2.04 15.56
C ARG A 164 0.11 -3.04 15.20
N LEU A 165 1.23 -3.05 15.92
CA LEU A 165 2.30 -4.02 15.67
C LEU A 165 1.78 -5.45 15.81
N GLY A 166 2.16 -6.32 14.85
CA GLY A 166 1.62 -7.68 14.70
C GLY A 166 0.18 -7.77 14.18
N GLN A 167 -0.58 -6.66 14.14
CA GLN A 167 -1.99 -6.58 13.75
C GLN A 167 -2.22 -5.49 12.68
N PRO A 168 -1.70 -5.69 11.45
CA PRO A 168 -1.92 -4.76 10.34
C PRO A 168 -3.38 -4.73 9.91
N LEU A 169 -3.94 -3.53 9.73
CA LEU A 169 -5.28 -3.34 9.15
C LEU A 169 -5.31 -3.84 7.70
N TYR A 170 -4.20 -3.73 6.98
CA TYR A 170 -4.05 -4.26 5.63
C TYR A 170 -2.83 -5.17 5.52
N ARG A 171 -3.06 -6.50 5.48
CA ARG A 171 -2.03 -7.50 5.13
C ARG A 171 -1.67 -7.42 3.65
N ILE A 172 -0.94 -6.38 3.26
CA ILE A 172 -0.36 -6.20 1.92
C ILE A 172 0.79 -7.20 1.70
N PRO A 173 1.18 -7.53 0.44
CA PRO A 173 2.17 -8.57 0.14
C PRO A 173 3.46 -8.50 0.97
N MET A 174 4.07 -7.33 1.08
CA MET A 174 5.28 -7.09 1.88
C MET A 174 5.10 -7.35 3.38
N ILE A 175 3.94 -7.05 3.96
CA ILE A 175 3.68 -7.34 5.38
C ILE A 175 3.47 -8.85 5.60
N ARG A 176 3.06 -9.61 4.57
CA ARG A 176 2.93 -11.07 4.65
C ARG A 176 4.28 -11.80 4.65
N THR A 177 5.35 -11.15 4.18
CA THR A 177 6.71 -11.73 4.15
C THR A 177 7.57 -11.32 5.35
N PHE A 178 7.01 -10.61 6.33
CA PHE A 178 7.70 -10.26 7.57
C PHE A 178 8.07 -11.52 8.36
N PRO A 179 9.33 -11.64 8.84
CA PRO A 179 9.75 -12.79 9.63
C PRO A 179 9.00 -12.86 10.96
N SER A 180 8.84 -14.06 11.51
CA SER A 180 8.25 -14.25 12.83
C SER A 180 9.09 -13.54 13.89
N GLY A 181 8.44 -12.81 14.79
CA GLY A 181 9.13 -12.01 15.81
C GLY A 181 9.80 -10.73 15.30
N PHE A 182 9.51 -10.30 14.07
CA PHE A 182 10.04 -9.04 13.53
C PHE A 182 9.50 -7.82 14.29
N ASP A 183 10.40 -7.19 15.04
CA ASP A 183 10.16 -5.94 15.77
C ASP A 183 10.67 -4.75 14.93
N TYR A 184 9.84 -3.73 14.75
CA TYR A 184 10.20 -2.52 14.02
C TYR A 184 9.39 -1.31 14.50
N PRO A 185 9.94 -0.09 14.42
CA PRO A 185 9.17 1.13 14.62
C PRO A 185 8.02 1.18 13.61
N LEU A 186 6.79 1.24 14.11
CA LEU A 186 5.62 1.48 13.26
C LEU A 186 5.81 2.80 12.50
N PRO A 187 5.66 2.83 11.16
CA PRO A 187 5.71 4.09 10.42
C PRO A 187 4.60 5.03 10.89
N TYR A 188 4.99 6.16 11.47
CA TYR A 188 4.06 7.21 11.87
C TYR A 188 3.24 7.72 10.66
N ALA A 189 1.99 8.09 10.93
CA ALA A 189 1.06 8.56 9.93
C ALA A 189 1.50 9.86 9.22
N TRP A 190 0.79 10.24 8.16
CA TRP A 190 0.76 11.64 7.70
C TRP A 190 0.42 12.55 8.88
N PRO A 191 1.07 13.73 8.95
CA PRO A 191 1.72 14.24 10.15
C PRO A 191 0.97 13.88 11.44
N SER A 192 1.61 13.04 12.25
CA SER A 192 1.05 12.51 13.49
C SER A 192 0.38 13.60 14.32
N PHE A 193 -0.87 13.35 14.73
CA PHE A 193 -1.47 14.10 15.80
C PHE A 193 -0.63 13.89 17.08
N ASP A 194 -0.49 14.95 17.85
CA ASP A 194 0.19 14.99 19.14
C ASP A 194 -0.78 15.72 20.06
N ASP A 195 -1.42 14.99 20.99
CA ASP A 195 -2.45 15.54 21.88
C ASP A 195 -1.91 16.70 22.75
N GLU A 196 -0.58 16.77 22.97
CA GLU A 196 0.07 17.86 23.70
C GLU A 196 0.36 19.08 22.79
N LYS A 197 0.34 18.90 21.47
CA LYS A 197 0.54 19.96 20.47
C LYS A 197 -0.67 20.06 19.53
N LEU A 198 -1.67 20.81 19.99
CA LEU A 198 -2.79 21.31 19.17
C LEU A 198 -2.29 22.28 18.08
N ILE A 199 -1.66 21.73 17.05
CA ILE A 199 -1.21 22.43 15.86
C ILE A 199 -2.39 22.52 14.89
N ASP A 200 -2.90 23.73 14.70
CA ASP A 200 -3.85 24.01 13.62
C ASP A 200 -3.21 23.72 12.26
N ALA A 201 -3.99 23.19 11.31
CA ALA A 201 -3.47 22.65 10.07
C ALA A 201 -2.77 23.76 9.26
N LEU A 202 -1.46 23.66 9.02
CA LEU A 202 -0.71 24.75 8.37
C LEU A 202 -1.24 25.07 6.96
N PRO A 203 -1.08 26.31 6.46
CA PRO A 203 -1.48 26.68 5.10
C PRO A 203 -0.97 25.68 4.05
N TRP A 204 -1.74 25.37 3.01
CA TRP A 204 -1.25 24.45 1.97
C TRP A 204 -0.18 25.06 1.07
N VAL A 205 -0.29 26.36 0.82
CA VAL A 205 0.67 27.20 0.12
C VAL A 205 0.83 28.47 0.97
N PHE A 206 2.08 28.92 1.12
CA PHE A 206 2.41 30.14 1.86
C PHE A 206 3.41 30.95 1.03
N GLU A 207 3.10 32.22 0.78
CA GLU A 207 3.88 33.11 -0.10
C GLU A 207 4.68 34.16 0.67
N ASP A 208 4.27 34.48 1.91
CA ASP A 208 4.99 35.41 2.77
C ASP A 208 6.26 34.76 3.36
N GLY A 209 7.39 35.47 3.33
CA GLY A 209 8.72 34.90 3.57
C GLY A 209 9.04 34.37 4.98
N ASN A 210 8.07 34.24 5.89
CA ASN A 210 8.23 33.55 7.18
C ASN A 210 7.54 32.19 7.12
N ASP A 211 8.26 31.17 6.66
CA ASP A 211 7.73 29.83 6.40
C ASP A 211 7.24 29.15 7.70
N PRO A 212 5.92 28.92 7.87
CA PRO A 212 5.37 28.34 9.11
C PRO A 212 5.64 26.83 9.22
N TYR A 213 6.07 26.17 8.15
CA TYR A 213 6.47 24.76 8.17
C TYR A 213 7.79 24.60 8.92
N GLN A 214 8.68 25.59 8.86
CA GLN A 214 9.98 25.56 9.55
C GLN A 214 9.86 25.59 11.08
N GLU A 215 8.89 26.33 11.62
CA GLU A 215 8.67 26.41 13.08
C GLU A 215 8.27 25.06 13.70
N ILE A 216 7.56 24.21 12.93
CA ILE A 216 7.01 22.93 13.41
C ILE A 216 7.82 21.71 12.95
N TYR A 217 8.35 21.73 11.72
CA TYR A 217 9.07 20.61 11.12
C TYR A 217 10.58 20.85 10.99
N GLY A 218 11.09 21.98 11.48
CA GLY A 218 12.51 22.36 11.45
C GLY A 218 12.90 23.14 10.20
N ALA A 219 14.02 23.87 10.29
CA ALA A 219 14.48 24.86 9.29
C ALA A 219 14.59 24.35 7.83
N GLU A 220 14.82 23.04 7.63
CA GLU A 220 14.91 22.43 6.30
C GLU A 220 13.53 22.10 5.68
N CYS A 221 12.43 22.26 6.41
CA CYS A 221 11.10 21.97 5.90
C CYS A 221 10.56 23.15 5.09
N THR A 222 10.59 22.99 3.77
CA THR A 222 9.93 23.91 2.82
C THR A 222 8.45 23.60 2.65
N ALA A 223 7.69 24.53 2.08
CA ALA A 223 6.32 24.30 1.61
C ALA A 223 6.14 23.01 0.78
N GLU A 224 7.09 22.69 -0.10
CA GLU A 224 7.02 21.46 -0.89
C GLU A 224 7.32 20.21 -0.05
N ALA A 225 8.29 20.27 0.88
CA ALA A 225 8.56 19.18 1.82
C ALA A 225 7.37 18.93 2.78
N TYR A 226 6.62 19.98 3.13
CA TYR A 226 5.37 19.88 3.87
C TYR A 226 4.27 19.19 3.03
N ARG A 227 3.97 19.69 1.83
CA ARG A 227 2.99 19.07 0.91
C ARG A 227 3.36 17.64 0.51
N ALA A 228 4.64 17.32 0.41
CA ALA A 228 5.14 15.97 0.11
C ALA A 228 4.74 14.93 1.16
N LYS A 229 4.37 15.32 2.39
CA LYS A 229 3.78 14.40 3.38
C LYS A 229 2.52 13.73 2.82
N TRP A 230 1.70 14.44 2.03
CA TRP A 230 0.51 13.93 1.35
C TRP A 230 0.78 13.43 -0.09
N ARG A 231 2.03 13.05 -0.43
CA ARG A 231 2.42 12.57 -1.79
C ARG A 231 1.45 11.54 -2.37
N GLY A 232 0.93 10.62 -1.55
CA GLY A 232 -0.02 9.60 -1.98
C GLY A 232 -1.31 10.21 -2.54
N PHE A 233 -1.92 11.17 -1.84
CA PHE A 233 -3.11 11.88 -2.34
C PHE A 233 -2.78 12.66 -3.62
N ARG A 234 -1.72 13.46 -3.59
CA ARG A 234 -1.32 14.34 -4.71
C ARG A 234 -1.13 13.56 -6.01
N LEU A 235 -0.34 12.49 -5.96
CA LEU A 235 0.01 11.72 -7.16
C LEU A 235 -1.10 10.75 -7.59
N VAL A 236 -1.95 10.25 -6.68
CA VAL A 236 -3.12 9.43 -7.07
C VAL A 236 -4.18 10.28 -7.75
N THR A 237 -4.58 11.43 -7.19
CA THR A 237 -5.56 12.33 -7.81
C THR A 237 -5.08 12.77 -9.19
N ARG A 238 -3.80 13.14 -9.32
CA ARG A 238 -3.17 13.47 -10.59
C ARG A 238 -3.18 12.31 -11.59
N ALA A 239 -2.82 11.10 -11.15
CA ALA A 239 -2.80 9.92 -12.01
C ALA A 239 -4.20 9.50 -12.51
N LEU A 240 -5.26 9.77 -11.73
CA LEU A 240 -6.65 9.58 -12.17
C LEU A 240 -7.00 10.59 -13.28
N VAL A 241 -6.71 11.87 -13.07
CA VAL A 241 -6.91 12.93 -14.09
C VAL A 241 -6.12 12.68 -15.38
N GLU A 242 -4.90 12.13 -15.27
CA GLU A 242 -4.04 11.81 -16.43
C GLU A 242 -4.42 10.50 -17.16
N CYS A 243 -5.35 9.68 -16.63
CA CYS A 243 -5.72 8.38 -17.20
C CYS A 243 -7.21 8.33 -17.60
N GLU A 244 -7.54 8.95 -18.74
CA GLU A 244 -8.91 9.12 -19.25
C GLU A 244 -9.72 7.81 -19.39
N ASP A 245 -9.07 6.68 -19.68
CA ASP A 245 -9.73 5.37 -19.95
C ASP A 245 -10.04 4.53 -18.68
N HIS A 246 -9.88 5.07 -17.47
CA HIS A 246 -10.10 4.30 -16.24
C HIS A 246 -11.60 4.14 -15.88
N THR A 247 -11.96 3.06 -15.16
CA THR A 247 -13.34 2.84 -14.69
C THR A 247 -13.57 3.25 -13.22
N ILE A 248 -12.68 4.07 -12.66
CA ILE A 248 -12.82 4.59 -11.29
C ILE A 248 -14.02 5.54 -11.19
N THR A 249 -14.91 5.27 -10.24
CA THR A 249 -16.09 6.07 -9.87
C THR A 249 -16.04 6.54 -8.41
N GLU A 250 -15.05 6.11 -7.63
CA GLU A 250 -14.95 6.45 -6.21
C GLU A 250 -13.48 6.64 -5.77
N LEU A 251 -13.18 7.78 -5.14
CA LEU A 251 -11.92 8.01 -4.41
C LEU A 251 -12.21 8.18 -2.91
N ILE A 252 -11.62 7.31 -2.09
CA ILE A 252 -11.72 7.38 -0.62
C ILE A 252 -10.35 7.75 -0.05
N ILE A 253 -10.33 8.73 0.86
CA ILE A 253 -9.15 9.05 1.65
C ILE A 253 -9.38 8.57 3.09
N GLY A 254 -8.57 7.60 3.52
CA GLY A 254 -8.57 7.06 4.89
C GLY A 254 -7.56 7.77 5.80
N GLY A 255 -7.45 7.31 7.04
CA GLY A 255 -6.59 7.90 8.07
C GLY A 255 -7.27 8.12 9.41
N ASN A 256 -8.61 8.17 9.42
CA ASN A 256 -9.43 8.28 10.65
C ASN A 256 -9.11 7.19 11.67
N GLU A 257 -8.72 6.00 11.21
CA GLU A 257 -8.34 4.84 12.02
C GLU A 257 -7.09 5.09 12.89
N ILE A 258 -6.30 6.11 12.54
CA ILE A 258 -5.04 6.49 13.22
C ILE A 258 -4.96 8.02 13.45
N GLN A 259 -6.11 8.69 13.57
CA GLN A 259 -6.21 10.15 13.79
C GLN A 259 -5.43 11.02 12.78
N SER A 260 -5.32 10.53 11.54
CA SER A 260 -4.65 11.19 10.42
C SER A 260 -5.65 11.58 9.33
N GLY A 261 -5.29 12.50 8.43
CA GLY A 261 -6.17 12.92 7.34
C GLY A 261 -5.51 13.81 6.31
N LEU A 262 -6.31 14.38 5.41
CA LEU A 262 -5.89 15.49 4.56
C LEU A 262 -5.76 16.77 5.39
N ASN A 263 -4.81 17.61 5.01
CA ASN A 263 -4.80 19.00 5.46
C ASN A 263 -6.07 19.71 4.91
N CYS A 264 -6.92 20.22 5.80
CA CYS A 264 -8.15 20.92 5.41
C CYS A 264 -7.90 22.23 4.63
N ARG A 265 -6.74 22.87 4.82
CA ARG A 265 -6.34 24.10 4.11
C ARG A 265 -5.89 23.88 2.66
N ILE A 266 -5.95 22.65 2.15
CA ILE A 266 -5.68 22.34 0.74
C ILE A 266 -6.61 23.06 -0.25
N PHE A 267 -7.81 23.44 0.21
CA PHE A 267 -8.83 24.12 -0.58
C PHE A 267 -8.92 25.64 -0.32
N ASP A 268 -8.07 26.20 0.55
CA ASP A 268 -8.03 27.65 0.85
C ASP A 268 -7.60 28.49 -0.36
N GLN A 269 -6.87 27.86 -1.29
CA GLN A 269 -6.36 28.45 -2.52
C GLN A 269 -6.66 27.52 -3.71
N ARG A 270 -6.17 27.87 -4.91
CA ARG A 270 -6.23 27.00 -6.11
C ARG A 270 -4.85 26.51 -6.55
N PRO A 271 -4.20 25.63 -5.77
CA PRO A 271 -3.01 24.92 -6.22
C PRO A 271 -3.39 23.84 -7.25
N THR A 272 -2.38 23.22 -7.89
CA THR A 272 -2.58 22.11 -8.83
C THR A 272 -3.43 20.98 -8.26
N GLU A 273 -3.28 20.67 -6.96
CA GLU A 273 -4.08 19.62 -6.31
C GLU A 273 -5.58 19.94 -6.25
N TYR A 274 -5.95 21.22 -6.17
CA TYR A 274 -7.34 21.67 -6.23
C TYR A 274 -7.91 21.49 -7.65
N ASP A 275 -7.14 21.88 -8.67
CA ASP A 275 -7.57 21.77 -10.06
C ASP A 275 -7.67 20.30 -10.51
N ASP A 276 -6.76 19.43 -10.05
CA ASP A 276 -6.84 17.98 -10.25
C ASP A 276 -8.12 17.43 -9.61
N PHE A 277 -8.40 17.77 -8.35
CA PHE A 277 -9.61 17.31 -7.65
C PHE A 277 -10.91 17.82 -8.30
N VAL A 278 -10.95 19.09 -8.72
CA VAL A 278 -12.09 19.67 -9.45
C VAL A 278 -12.26 19.07 -10.84
N THR A 279 -11.18 18.63 -11.49
CA THR A 279 -11.24 17.92 -12.77
C THR A 279 -11.80 16.52 -12.59
N LEU A 280 -11.32 15.79 -11.57
CA LEU A 280 -11.81 14.47 -11.22
C LEU A 280 -13.31 14.47 -10.87
N LEU A 281 -13.78 15.46 -10.10
CA LEU A 281 -15.21 15.65 -9.79
C LEU A 281 -16.09 16.04 -10.99
N LYS A 282 -15.52 16.33 -12.16
CA LYS A 282 -16.25 16.56 -13.42
C LYS A 282 -16.30 15.32 -14.31
N CYS A 283 -15.57 14.25 -13.97
CA CYS A 283 -15.61 13.00 -14.72
C CYS A 283 -17.01 12.37 -14.61
N PRO A 284 -17.67 12.02 -15.73
CA PRO A 284 -19.02 11.44 -15.68
C PRO A 284 -19.05 10.11 -14.90
N GLY A 285 -19.84 10.06 -13.83
CA GLY A 285 -20.02 8.87 -13.00
C GLY A 285 -19.07 8.75 -11.81
N PHE A 286 -18.23 9.76 -11.57
CA PHE A 286 -17.50 9.99 -10.32
C PHE A 286 -18.38 10.75 -9.30
#